data_AF-A0A6J6GP27-F1
#
_entry.id   AF-A0A6J6GP27-F1
#
_cell.length_a   1.000
_cell.length_b   1.000
_cell.length_c   1.000
_cell.angle_alpha   90.00
_cell.angle_beta   90.00
_cell.angle_gamma   90.00
#
_symmetry.space_group_name_H-M   'P 1'
#
loop_
_entity.id
_entity.type
_entity.pdbx_description
1 polymer ?
#
loop_
_entity_poly.entity_id
_entity_poly.type
_entity_poly.pdbx_seq_one_letter_code
_entity_poly.pdbx_strand_id
1 'polypeptide(L)'
;MSIWPFVAIIVLLAVNGFFVALEFALVGSRRSRLEPLAEQGNRSALRSLDAMRDLSIQLAGAQLGITIASLLLGLVGEPAIAHLLAGGIENLPGVPDGWVHPVAVVCGLLIVVFAHMVIGEMIPKNLTLTHPETTLRIVSGPNRIYLVVARPFVRVLNIVANVGVRLFGVEPRDELASAHTVEELAVVVAASRDEGAIPGFAADLLAGVFEFGNRQVGSVMVPRAQIAAVPFGATVADAEAIAVDQGHSRLPVLGDGGLDDIVGFLHTKDLLTLDPESASGQIPSRLRRATLSVLPETTLESLLLSMRRTQTHFAIVVDDDLKTVGIVTLDDLLEELVGEITDNPVD
;
A
#
# COMPACT_ATOMS: atom_id res chain seq x y z
N MET A 1 -53.88 3.15 -22.67
CA MET A 1 -52.45 3.47 -22.62
C MET A 1 -51.63 2.19 -22.56
N SER A 2 -50.54 2.11 -23.33
CA SER A 2 -49.57 1.02 -23.22
C SER A 2 -48.83 1.15 -21.89
N ILE A 3 -48.73 0.08 -21.08
CA ILE A 3 -48.08 0.11 -19.75
C ILE A 3 -46.55 0.19 -19.83
N TRP A 4 -46.00 -0.13 -21.01
CA TRP A 4 -44.57 -0.25 -21.27
C TRP A 4 -43.71 0.97 -20.90
N PRO A 5 -44.13 2.23 -21.17
CA PRO A 5 -43.32 3.41 -20.82
C PRO A 5 -43.17 3.58 -19.30
N PHE A 6 -44.21 3.27 -18.51
CA PHE A 6 -44.15 3.35 -17.06
C PHE A 6 -43.24 2.29 -16.45
N VAL A 7 -43.27 1.07 -17.01
CA VAL A 7 -42.32 0.01 -16.64
C VAL A 7 -40.89 0.44 -16.97
N ALA A 8 -40.68 1.02 -18.16
CA ALA A 8 -39.37 1.52 -18.58
C ALA A 8 -38.85 2.63 -17.63
N ILE A 9 -39.70 3.57 -17.20
CA ILE A 9 -39.35 4.60 -16.21
C ILE A 9 -38.84 3.95 -14.91
N ILE A 10 -39.57 2.98 -14.36
CA ILE A 10 -39.19 2.31 -13.10
C ILE A 10 -37.86 1.59 -13.26
N VAL A 11 -37.66 0.88 -14.37
CA VAL A 11 -36.41 0.16 -14.66
C VAL A 11 -35.25 1.15 -14.83
N LEU A 12 -35.44 2.25 -15.56
CA LEU A 12 -34.40 3.26 -15.78
C LEU A 12 -34.02 3.99 -14.49
N LEU A 13 -34.99 4.28 -13.61
CA LEU A 13 -34.72 4.81 -12.27
C LEU A 13 -33.88 3.84 -11.43
N ALA A 14 -34.22 2.54 -11.45
CA ALA A 14 -33.46 1.52 -10.73
C ALA A 14 -32.04 1.34 -11.29
N VAL A 15 -31.88 1.38 -12.62
CA VAL A 15 -30.58 1.31 -13.28
C VAL A 15 -29.74 2.54 -12.94
N ASN A 16 -30.32 3.75 -12.96
CA ASN A 16 -29.63 4.96 -12.51
C ASN A 16 -29.17 4.83 -11.05
N GLY A 17 -30.08 4.43 -10.17
CA GLY A 17 -29.78 4.22 -8.76
C GLY A 17 -28.69 3.17 -8.50
N PHE A 18 -28.63 2.12 -9.31
CA PHE A 18 -27.53 1.15 -9.27
C PHE A 18 -26.17 1.80 -9.55
N PHE A 19 -26.07 2.63 -10.59
CA PHE A 19 -24.80 3.28 -10.92
C PHE A 19 -24.42 4.36 -9.91
N VAL A 20 -25.37 5.12 -9.38
CA VAL A 20 -25.15 6.04 -8.26
C VAL A 20 -24.65 5.28 -7.03
N ALA A 21 -25.29 4.17 -6.67
CA ALA A 21 -24.83 3.33 -5.57
C ALA A 21 -23.42 2.78 -5.80
N LEU A 22 -23.08 2.37 -7.02
CA LEU A 22 -21.73 1.93 -7.36
C LEU A 22 -20.69 3.04 -7.18
N GLU A 23 -20.93 4.23 -7.73
CA GLU A 23 -20.04 5.39 -7.64
C GLU A 23 -19.76 5.75 -6.18
N PHE A 24 -20.82 5.98 -5.39
CA PHE A 24 -20.67 6.37 -3.99
C PHE A 24 -20.11 5.24 -3.12
N ALA A 25 -20.34 3.97 -3.48
CA ALA A 25 -19.76 2.85 -2.76
C ALA A 25 -18.26 2.74 -3.03
N LEU A 26 -17.82 3.01 -4.26
CA LEU A 26 -16.40 3.03 -4.63
C LEU A 26 -15.65 4.16 -3.92
N VAL A 27 -16.23 5.37 -3.90
CA VAL A 27 -15.63 6.53 -3.22
C VAL A 27 -15.67 6.38 -1.69
N GLY A 28 -16.74 5.81 -1.14
CA GLY A 28 -16.95 5.72 0.30
C GLY A 28 -16.30 4.52 0.99
N SER A 29 -15.95 3.45 0.25
CA SER A 29 -15.42 2.21 0.83
C SER A 29 -13.95 2.32 1.21
N ARG A 30 -13.56 1.65 2.30
CA ARG A 30 -12.15 1.55 2.73
C ARG A 30 -11.58 0.16 2.45
N ARG A 31 -10.38 0.09 1.84
CA ARG A 31 -9.68 -1.18 1.54
C ARG A 31 -9.45 -2.03 2.79
N SER A 32 -9.02 -1.41 3.89
CA SER A 32 -8.74 -2.08 5.19
C SER A 32 -9.94 -2.77 5.83
N ARG A 33 -11.18 -2.42 5.43
CA ARG A 33 -12.40 -3.11 5.88
C ARG A 33 -12.76 -4.31 4.99
N LEU A 34 -12.32 -4.32 3.74
CA LEU A 34 -12.61 -5.36 2.76
C LEU A 34 -11.53 -6.45 2.68
N GLU A 35 -10.26 -6.09 2.93
CA GLU A 35 -9.11 -7.01 2.94
C GLU A 35 -9.31 -8.22 3.88
N PRO A 36 -9.71 -8.04 5.16
CA PRO A 36 -9.91 -9.18 6.06
C PRO A 36 -11.00 -10.14 5.57
N LEU A 37 -12.05 -9.61 4.92
CA LEU A 37 -13.13 -10.42 4.36
C LEU A 37 -12.65 -11.19 3.13
N ALA A 38 -11.79 -10.59 2.31
CA ALA A 38 -11.21 -11.24 1.14
C ALA A 38 -10.25 -12.37 1.53
N GLU A 39 -9.43 -12.18 2.56
CA GLU A 39 -8.54 -13.20 3.14
C GLU A 39 -9.33 -14.40 3.69
N GLN A 40 -10.52 -14.16 4.23
CA GLN A 40 -11.46 -15.22 4.64
C GLN A 40 -12.15 -15.93 3.45
N GLY A 41 -11.74 -15.65 2.22
CA GLY A 41 -12.26 -16.30 1.00
C GLY A 41 -13.55 -15.69 0.46
N ASN A 42 -13.97 -14.51 0.93
CA ASN A 42 -15.20 -13.88 0.46
C ASN A 42 -15.04 -13.34 -0.97
N ARG A 43 -15.63 -14.06 -1.94
CA ARG A 43 -15.59 -13.69 -3.37
C ARG A 43 -16.16 -12.29 -3.67
N SER A 44 -17.11 -11.79 -2.88
CA SER A 44 -17.65 -10.44 -3.08
C SER A 44 -16.66 -9.36 -2.66
N ALA A 45 -15.94 -9.58 -1.56
CA ALA A 45 -14.90 -8.68 -1.09
C ALA A 45 -13.71 -8.63 -2.05
N LEU A 46 -13.28 -9.77 -2.60
CA LEU A 46 -12.25 -9.84 -3.65
C LEU A 46 -12.62 -8.99 -4.87
N ARG A 47 -13.85 -9.10 -5.37
CA ARG A 47 -14.34 -8.29 -6.51
C ARG A 47 -14.40 -6.80 -6.19
N SER A 48 -14.77 -6.46 -4.96
CA SER A 48 -14.80 -5.07 -4.51
C SER A 48 -13.39 -4.48 -4.46
N LEU A 49 -12.41 -5.22 -3.94
CA LEU A 49 -10.99 -4.81 -3.95
C LEU A 49 -10.46 -4.65 -5.38
N ASP A 50 -10.78 -5.60 -6.27
CA ASP A 50 -10.41 -5.48 -7.70
C ASP A 50 -11.05 -4.25 -8.35
N ALA A 51 -12.30 -3.92 -8.00
CA ALA A 51 -12.93 -2.70 -8.48
C ALA A 51 -12.22 -1.44 -7.95
N MET A 52 -11.80 -1.43 -6.70
CA MET A 52 -11.06 -0.31 -6.10
C MET A 52 -9.61 -0.16 -6.60
N ARG A 53 -9.09 -1.10 -7.41
CA ARG A 53 -7.76 -0.97 -8.04
C ARG A 53 -7.80 0.05 -9.19
N ASP A 54 -8.76 -0.07 -10.09
CA ASP A 54 -8.89 0.80 -11.26
C ASP A 54 -9.99 1.87 -11.05
N LEU A 55 -9.89 2.66 -9.97
CA LEU A 55 -10.95 3.57 -9.54
C LEU A 55 -11.37 4.56 -10.65
N SER A 56 -10.41 5.16 -11.36
CA SER A 56 -10.65 6.07 -12.50
C SER A 56 -11.57 5.44 -13.57
N ILE A 57 -11.31 4.19 -13.96
CA ILE A 57 -12.08 3.48 -14.98
C ILE A 57 -13.47 3.11 -14.45
N GLN A 58 -13.56 2.70 -13.17
CA GLN A 58 -14.83 2.35 -12.57
C GLN A 58 -15.75 3.57 -12.43
N LEU A 59 -15.23 4.70 -11.97
CA LEU A 59 -15.98 5.95 -11.83
C LEU A 59 -16.44 6.46 -13.20
N ALA A 60 -15.56 6.49 -14.19
CA ALA A 60 -15.95 6.85 -15.55
C ALA A 60 -17.01 5.89 -16.14
N GLY A 61 -16.91 4.60 -15.82
CA GLY A 61 -17.91 3.60 -16.17
C GLY A 61 -19.26 3.85 -15.50
N ALA A 62 -19.29 4.15 -14.20
CA ALA A 62 -20.51 4.48 -13.47
C ALA A 62 -21.16 5.75 -14.05
N GLN A 63 -20.37 6.80 -14.30
CA GLN A 63 -20.83 8.08 -14.85
C GLN A 63 -21.47 7.91 -16.23
N LEU A 64 -20.88 7.06 -17.08
CA LEU A 64 -21.46 6.71 -18.38
C LEU A 64 -22.82 6.03 -18.21
N GLY A 65 -22.95 5.12 -17.25
CA GLY A 65 -24.20 4.45 -16.91
C GLY A 65 -25.29 5.41 -16.43
N ILE A 66 -24.94 6.32 -15.50
CA ILE A 66 -25.83 7.38 -14.99
C ILE A 66 -26.32 8.26 -16.14
N THR A 67 -25.40 8.69 -17.01
CA THR A 67 -25.72 9.57 -18.14
C THR A 67 -26.70 8.90 -19.11
N ILE A 68 -26.41 7.66 -19.52
CA ILE A 68 -27.29 6.91 -20.44
C ILE A 68 -28.66 6.68 -19.81
N ALA A 69 -28.72 6.23 -18.56
CA ALA A 69 -29.98 5.99 -17.87
C ALA A 69 -30.80 7.27 -17.73
N SER A 70 -30.17 8.39 -17.38
CA SER A 70 -30.82 9.70 -17.21
C SER A 70 -31.37 10.24 -18.55
N LEU A 71 -30.60 10.14 -19.64
CA LEU A 71 -31.04 10.58 -20.96
C LEU A 71 -32.21 9.73 -21.48
N LEU A 72 -32.12 8.40 -21.33
CA LEU A 72 -33.22 7.50 -21.71
C LEU A 72 -34.46 7.72 -20.86
N LEU A 73 -34.28 8.01 -19.56
CA LEU A 73 -35.39 8.33 -18.67
C LEU A 73 -36.07 9.64 -19.07
N GLY A 74 -35.31 10.67 -19.47
CA GLY A 74 -35.89 11.89 -20.05
C GLY A 74 -36.68 11.59 -21.33
N LEU A 75 -36.07 10.86 -22.26
CA LEU A 75 -36.67 10.53 -23.57
C LEU A 75 -37.97 9.71 -23.47
N VAL A 76 -38.04 8.78 -22.53
CA VAL A 76 -39.22 7.89 -22.35
C VAL A 76 -40.19 8.45 -21.32
N GLY A 77 -39.67 9.04 -20.25
CA GLY A 77 -40.43 9.47 -19.09
C GLY A 77 -41.26 10.72 -19.34
N GLU A 78 -40.66 11.74 -19.97
CA GLU A 78 -41.36 13.01 -20.20
C GLU A 78 -42.60 12.81 -21.09
N PRO A 79 -42.53 12.16 -22.27
CA PRO A 79 -43.70 11.91 -23.08
C PRO A 79 -44.76 11.04 -22.38
N ALA A 80 -44.35 10.04 -21.60
CA ALA A 80 -45.27 9.13 -20.92
C ALA A 80 -46.09 9.85 -19.84
N ILE A 81 -45.43 10.67 -19.02
CA ILE A 81 -46.09 11.45 -17.96
C ILE A 81 -46.88 12.61 -18.57
N ALA A 82 -46.35 13.31 -19.57
CA ALA A 82 -47.06 14.41 -20.23
C ALA A 82 -48.37 13.94 -20.87
N HIS A 83 -48.40 12.79 -21.57
CA HIS A 83 -49.65 12.25 -22.12
C HIS A 83 -50.65 11.86 -21.03
N LEU A 84 -50.17 11.36 -19.88
CA LEU A 84 -51.03 11.00 -18.75
C LEU A 84 -51.67 12.25 -18.14
N LEU A 85 -50.88 13.32 -17.98
CA LEU A 85 -51.34 14.59 -17.44
C LEU A 85 -52.27 15.32 -18.42
N ALA A 86 -51.97 15.31 -19.72
CA ALA A 86 -52.80 15.95 -20.74
C ALA A 86 -54.24 15.45 -20.69
N GLY A 87 -54.44 14.12 -20.62
CA GLY A 87 -55.79 13.54 -20.48
C GLY A 87 -56.51 13.93 -19.18
N GLY A 88 -55.78 14.26 -18.12
CA GLY A 88 -56.35 14.81 -16.89
C GLY A 88 -56.69 16.30 -16.99
N ILE A 89 -55.83 17.08 -17.65
CA ILE A 89 -55.94 18.54 -17.78
C ILE A 89 -57.06 18.93 -18.76
N GLU A 90 -57.29 18.14 -19.82
CA GLU A 90 -58.42 18.34 -20.76
C GLU A 90 -59.79 18.35 -20.08
N ASN A 91 -59.93 17.66 -18.95
CA ASN A 91 -61.18 17.59 -18.20
C ASN A 91 -61.38 18.74 -17.20
N LEU A 92 -60.43 19.68 -17.11
CA LEU A 92 -60.44 20.75 -16.12
C LEU A 92 -61.08 22.02 -16.69
N PRO A 93 -62.19 22.53 -16.11
CA PRO A 93 -62.84 23.73 -16.62
C PRO A 93 -61.95 24.96 -16.44
N GLY A 94 -61.69 25.69 -17.54
CA GLY A 94 -60.98 26.97 -17.55
C GLY A 94 -59.59 26.98 -18.19
N VAL A 95 -59.09 25.85 -18.68
CA VAL A 95 -57.82 25.79 -19.43
C VAL A 95 -58.09 25.95 -20.93
N PRO A 96 -57.50 26.94 -21.62
CA PRO A 96 -57.62 27.04 -23.08
C PRO A 96 -56.88 25.89 -23.76
N ASP A 97 -57.47 25.29 -24.80
CA ASP A 97 -56.94 24.10 -25.49
C ASP A 97 -55.46 24.21 -25.93
N GLY A 98 -55.02 25.41 -26.30
CA GLY A 98 -53.63 25.67 -26.70
C GLY A 98 -52.59 25.56 -25.56
N TRP A 99 -53.02 25.60 -24.30
CA TRP A 99 -52.13 25.52 -23.12
C TRP A 99 -52.03 24.12 -22.53
N VAL A 100 -52.93 23.20 -22.88
CA VAL A 100 -52.99 21.86 -22.28
C VAL A 100 -51.68 21.10 -22.51
N HIS A 101 -51.19 21.07 -23.75
CA HIS A 101 -49.96 20.33 -24.09
C HIS A 101 -48.68 20.96 -23.49
N PRO A 102 -48.42 22.28 -23.61
CA PRO A 102 -47.26 22.90 -22.96
C PRO A 102 -47.23 22.71 -21.44
N VAL A 103 -48.37 22.86 -20.76
CA VAL A 103 -48.47 22.67 -19.30
C VAL A 103 -48.22 21.21 -18.92
N ALA A 104 -48.80 20.27 -19.66
CA ALA A 104 -48.59 18.84 -19.42
C ALA A 104 -47.11 18.43 -19.60
N VAL A 105 -46.42 18.98 -20.60
CA VAL A 105 -44.98 18.76 -20.81
C VAL A 105 -44.15 19.31 -19.66
N VAL A 106 -44.36 20.57 -19.26
CA VAL A 106 -43.61 21.19 -18.15
C VAL A 106 -43.85 20.44 -16.84
N CYS A 107 -45.10 20.12 -16.51
CA CYS A 107 -45.43 19.35 -15.31
C CYS A 107 -44.86 17.93 -15.37
N GLY A 108 -44.94 17.28 -16.53
CA GLY A 108 -44.39 15.95 -16.73
C GLY A 108 -42.88 15.91 -16.56
N LEU A 109 -42.18 16.86 -17.15
CA LEU A 109 -40.73 17.03 -16.98
C LEU A 109 -40.36 17.26 -15.51
N LEU A 110 -41.07 18.13 -14.78
CA LEU A 110 -40.82 18.36 -13.36
C LEU A 110 -41.01 17.09 -12.53
N ILE A 111 -42.05 16.30 -12.81
CA ILE A 111 -42.30 15.03 -12.12
C ILE A 111 -41.18 14.03 -12.41
N VAL A 112 -40.76 13.91 -13.67
CA VAL A 112 -39.68 12.98 -14.05
C VAL A 112 -38.35 13.39 -13.42
N VAL A 113 -38.01 14.68 -13.46
CA VAL A 113 -36.79 15.22 -12.83
C VAL A 113 -36.84 15.02 -11.31
N PHE A 114 -37.97 15.27 -10.66
CA PHE A 114 -38.12 15.03 -9.23
C PHE A 114 -37.98 13.54 -8.88
N ALA A 115 -38.64 12.66 -9.63
CA ALA A 115 -38.54 11.22 -9.43
C ALA A 115 -37.11 10.71 -9.66
N HIS A 116 -36.43 11.20 -10.70
CA HIS A 116 -35.02 10.90 -10.98
C HIS A 116 -34.12 11.36 -9.84
N MET A 117 -34.21 12.62 -9.42
CA MET A 117 -33.36 13.18 -8.38
C MET A 117 -33.58 12.47 -7.03
N VAL A 118 -34.84 12.20 -6.66
CA VAL A 118 -35.14 11.58 -5.36
C VAL A 118 -34.86 10.08 -5.39
N ILE A 119 -35.46 9.34 -6.32
CA ILE A 119 -35.43 7.87 -6.35
C ILE A 119 -34.19 7.35 -7.05
N GLY A 120 -33.83 7.98 -8.18
CA GLY A 120 -32.67 7.58 -8.98
C GLY A 120 -31.34 8.00 -8.39
N GLU A 121 -31.30 9.04 -7.55
CA GLU A 121 -30.03 9.60 -7.05
C GLU A 121 -29.97 9.73 -5.52
N MET A 122 -30.79 10.57 -4.89
CA MET A 122 -30.67 10.90 -3.47
C MET A 122 -30.84 9.69 -2.54
N ILE A 123 -31.86 8.85 -2.79
CA ILE A 123 -32.12 7.67 -1.97
C ILE A 123 -30.95 6.66 -2.08
N PRO A 124 -30.54 6.20 -3.28
CA PRO A 124 -29.39 5.30 -3.43
C PRO A 124 -28.10 5.87 -2.84
N LYS A 125 -27.83 7.15 -3.06
CA LYS A 125 -26.66 7.85 -2.52
C LYS A 125 -26.64 7.81 -0.99
N ASN A 126 -27.72 8.24 -0.35
CA ASN A 126 -27.80 8.30 1.10
C ASN A 126 -27.73 6.91 1.75
N LEU A 127 -28.39 5.90 1.16
CA LEU A 127 -28.27 4.51 1.61
C LEU A 127 -26.83 4.02 1.51
N THR A 128 -26.16 4.31 0.40
CA THR A 128 -24.80 3.86 0.15
C THR A 128 -23.79 4.51 1.11
N LEU A 129 -23.93 5.80 1.38
CA LEU A 129 -23.04 6.52 2.29
C LEU A 129 -23.09 5.99 3.73
N THR A 130 -24.20 5.38 4.14
CA THR A 130 -24.28 4.76 5.49
C THR A 130 -23.52 3.43 5.58
N HIS A 131 -23.47 2.65 4.50
CA HIS A 131 -22.88 1.32 4.47
C HIS A 131 -22.14 1.04 3.15
N PRO A 132 -21.07 1.80 2.83
CA PRO A 132 -20.47 1.78 1.50
C PRO A 132 -19.85 0.42 1.16
N GLU A 133 -19.19 -0.26 2.11
CA GLU A 133 -18.54 -1.55 1.85
C GLU A 133 -19.56 -2.66 1.56
N THR A 134 -20.69 -2.65 2.25
CA THR A 134 -21.78 -3.62 2.04
C THR A 134 -22.40 -3.41 0.67
N THR A 135 -22.70 -2.16 0.32
CA THR A 135 -23.21 -1.81 -1.01
C THR A 135 -22.21 -2.22 -2.08
N LEU A 136 -20.92 -1.88 -1.92
CA LEU A 136 -19.88 -2.19 -2.90
C LEU A 136 -19.78 -3.70 -3.15
N ARG A 137 -19.90 -4.53 -2.11
CA ARG A 137 -19.89 -6.00 -2.23
C ARG A 137 -21.08 -6.54 -3.02
N ILE A 138 -22.23 -5.89 -2.94
CA ILE A 138 -23.44 -6.28 -3.66
C ILE A 138 -23.32 -5.86 -5.13
N VAL A 139 -22.93 -4.61 -5.39
CA VAL A 139 -22.91 -4.02 -6.73
C VAL A 139 -21.68 -4.40 -7.56
N SER A 140 -20.56 -4.80 -6.95
CA SER A 140 -19.32 -5.13 -7.66
C SER A 140 -19.45 -6.32 -8.62
N GLY A 141 -20.30 -7.30 -8.28
CA GLY A 141 -20.60 -8.44 -9.15
C GLY A 141 -21.26 -8.05 -10.48
N PRO A 142 -22.47 -7.46 -10.45
CA PRO A 142 -23.14 -6.97 -11.65
C PRO A 142 -22.31 -5.93 -12.43
N ASN A 143 -21.63 -5.03 -11.71
CA ASN A 143 -20.80 -4.01 -12.35
C ASN A 143 -19.69 -4.62 -13.21
N ARG A 144 -19.06 -5.72 -12.78
CA ARG A 144 -18.03 -6.39 -13.58
C ARG A 144 -18.53 -6.81 -14.96
N ILE A 145 -19.78 -7.27 -15.07
CA ILE A 145 -20.38 -7.68 -16.35
C ILE A 145 -20.60 -6.45 -17.24
N TYR A 146 -21.20 -5.40 -16.68
CA TYR A 146 -21.37 -4.13 -17.36
C TYR A 146 -20.04 -3.56 -17.86
N LEU A 147 -19.03 -3.55 -17.00
CA LEU A 147 -17.74 -2.94 -17.30
C LEU A 147 -17.04 -3.66 -18.44
N VAL A 148 -17.21 -4.98 -18.63
CA VAL A 148 -16.64 -5.68 -19.80
C VAL A 148 -17.13 -5.07 -21.12
N VAL A 149 -18.41 -4.69 -21.18
CA VAL A 149 -19.01 -4.08 -22.37
C VAL A 149 -18.69 -2.58 -22.46
N ALA A 150 -18.69 -1.88 -21.31
CA ALA A 150 -18.43 -0.44 -21.26
C ALA A 150 -16.94 -0.08 -21.41
N ARG A 151 -16.01 -0.99 -21.08
CA ARG A 151 -14.55 -0.75 -21.08
C ARG A 151 -14.00 -0.08 -22.34
N PRO A 152 -14.32 -0.50 -23.58
CA PRO A 152 -13.82 0.17 -24.78
C PRO A 152 -14.26 1.64 -24.84
N PHE A 153 -15.52 1.92 -24.51
CA PHE A 153 -16.06 3.28 -24.51
C PHE A 153 -15.44 4.15 -23.41
N VAL A 154 -15.35 3.61 -22.20
CA VAL A 154 -14.74 4.29 -21.05
C VAL A 154 -13.28 4.60 -21.31
N ARG A 155 -12.52 3.68 -21.94
CA ARG A 155 -11.11 3.92 -22.29
C ARG A 155 -10.97 5.08 -23.27
N VAL A 156 -11.80 5.15 -24.30
CA VAL A 156 -11.80 6.27 -25.25
C VAL A 156 -12.11 7.58 -24.51
N LEU A 157 -13.14 7.57 -23.66
CA LEU A 157 -13.53 8.75 -22.88
C LEU A 157 -12.40 9.22 -21.95
N ASN A 158 -11.71 8.28 -21.29
CA ASN A 158 -10.60 8.58 -20.39
C ASN A 158 -9.38 9.14 -21.15
N ILE A 159 -9.10 8.63 -22.36
CA ILE A 159 -8.04 9.20 -23.22
C ILE A 159 -8.39 10.65 -23.57
N VAL A 160 -9.63 10.91 -23.99
CA VAL A 160 -10.07 12.28 -24.33
C VAL A 160 -9.99 13.20 -23.11
N ALA A 161 -10.41 12.73 -21.93
CA ALA A 161 -10.31 13.48 -20.68
C ALA A 161 -8.85 13.81 -20.34
N ASN A 162 -7.95 12.81 -20.37
CA ASN A 162 -6.53 13.00 -20.06
C ASN A 162 -5.84 13.94 -21.06
N VAL A 163 -6.17 13.86 -22.35
CA VAL A 163 -5.69 14.82 -23.35
C VAL A 163 -6.21 16.22 -23.02
N GLY A 164 -7.49 16.36 -22.68
CA GLY A 164 -8.08 17.64 -22.27
C GLY A 164 -7.37 18.26 -21.08
N VAL A 165 -7.13 17.48 -20.02
CA VAL A 165 -6.46 17.96 -18.79
C VAL A 165 -5.00 18.35 -19.07
N ARG A 166 -4.29 17.61 -19.94
CA ARG A 166 -2.94 17.97 -20.38
C ARG A 166 -2.89 19.29 -21.16
N LEU A 167 -3.93 19.64 -21.90
CA LEU A 167 -4.01 20.95 -22.58
C LEU A 167 -4.04 22.12 -21.59
N PHE A 168 -4.49 21.88 -20.36
CA PHE A 168 -4.47 22.86 -19.26
C PHE A 168 -3.20 22.77 -18.39
N GLY A 169 -2.20 21.97 -18.79
CA GLY A 169 -0.93 21.83 -18.08
C GLY A 169 -0.99 21.01 -16.80
N VAL A 170 -2.05 20.22 -16.60
CA VAL A 170 -2.21 19.34 -15.43
C VAL A 170 -1.84 17.91 -15.82
N GLU A 171 -0.96 17.27 -15.05
CA GLU A 171 -0.61 15.86 -15.28
C GLU A 171 -1.70 14.95 -14.66
N PRO A 172 -2.32 14.04 -15.42
CA PRO A 172 -3.31 13.11 -14.89
C PRO A 172 -2.66 12.19 -13.84
N ARG A 173 -3.18 12.21 -12.60
CA ARG A 173 -2.77 11.27 -11.54
C ARG A 173 -3.79 10.13 -11.46
N ASP A 174 -3.34 8.89 -11.63
CA ASP A 174 -4.16 7.73 -11.27
C ASP A 174 -4.14 7.54 -9.74
N GLU A 175 -5.32 7.46 -9.12
CA GLU A 175 -5.57 7.40 -7.66
C GLU A 175 -5.02 6.13 -6.95
N LEU A 176 -4.25 5.30 -7.66
CA LEU A 176 -3.63 4.07 -7.16
C LEU A 176 -2.58 4.31 -6.05
N ALA A 177 -2.19 5.56 -5.79
CA ALA A 177 -1.19 5.93 -4.77
C ALA A 177 -1.77 6.21 -3.37
N SER A 178 -3.02 5.81 -3.06
CA SER A 178 -3.63 6.00 -1.72
C SER A 178 -3.37 4.86 -0.73
N ALA A 179 -2.31 4.09 -0.92
CA ALA A 179 -1.61 3.48 0.21
C ALA A 179 -0.52 4.48 0.56
N HIS A 180 -0.63 5.18 1.70
CA HIS A 180 0.41 6.08 2.19
C HIS A 180 1.73 5.38 2.04
N THR A 181 2.55 5.84 1.09
CA THR A 181 3.82 5.21 0.85
C THR A 181 4.67 5.43 2.08
N VAL A 182 5.64 4.55 2.31
CA VAL A 182 6.53 4.62 3.48
C VAL A 182 7.15 6.03 3.61
N GLU A 183 7.36 6.69 2.48
CA GLU A 183 7.85 8.05 2.35
C GLU A 183 6.87 9.12 2.89
N GLU A 184 5.56 8.97 2.66
CA GLU A 184 4.56 9.90 3.24
C GLU A 184 4.47 9.77 4.76
N LEU A 185 4.56 8.54 5.28
CA LEU A 185 4.62 8.29 6.72
C LEU A 185 5.89 8.87 7.34
N ALA A 186 7.04 8.75 6.67
CA ALA A 186 8.29 9.38 7.10
C ALA A 186 8.17 10.91 7.20
N VAL A 187 7.49 11.55 6.24
CA VAL A 187 7.21 13.00 6.29
C VAL A 187 6.34 13.39 7.48
N VAL A 188 5.31 12.58 7.80
CA VAL A 188 4.44 12.82 8.96
C VAL A 188 5.19 12.66 10.28
N VAL A 189 6.07 11.65 10.38
CA VAL A 189 6.92 11.42 11.56
C VAL A 189 7.91 12.57 11.75
N ALA A 190 8.54 13.04 10.67
CA ALA A 190 9.44 14.19 10.71
C ALA A 190 8.72 15.48 11.15
N ALA A 191 7.55 15.78 10.59
CA ALA A 191 6.74 16.92 11.02
C ALA A 191 6.32 16.83 12.50
N SER A 192 5.97 15.62 12.98
CA SER A 192 5.58 15.39 14.37
C SER A 192 6.75 15.54 15.36
N ARG A 193 7.99 15.28 14.92
CA ARG A 193 9.21 15.57 15.69
C ARG A 193 9.42 17.08 15.84
N ASP A 194 9.29 17.83 14.75
CA ASP A 194 9.49 19.28 14.75
C ASP A 194 8.45 20.02 15.61
N GLU A 195 7.23 19.49 15.70
CA GLU A 195 6.17 19.99 16.58
C GLU A 195 6.28 19.48 18.04
N GLY A 196 7.27 18.63 18.34
CA GLY A 196 7.51 18.08 19.69
C GLY A 196 6.46 17.06 20.16
N ALA A 197 5.60 16.57 19.26
CA ALA A 197 4.58 15.58 19.57
C ALA A 197 5.17 14.17 19.76
N ILE A 198 6.35 13.91 19.18
CA ILE A 198 7.09 12.65 19.30
C ILE A 198 8.49 12.95 19.87
N PRO A 199 8.92 12.25 20.94
CA PRO A 199 10.30 12.35 21.44
C PRO A 199 11.31 11.99 20.34
N GLY A 200 12.44 12.70 20.25
CA GLY A 200 13.44 12.53 19.19
C GLY A 200 13.85 11.07 18.94
N PHE A 201 14.19 10.34 20.00
CA PHE A 201 14.54 8.92 19.94
C PHE A 201 13.44 8.05 19.29
N ALA A 202 12.16 8.32 19.57
CA ALA A 202 11.06 7.57 18.99
C ALA A 202 10.86 7.91 17.49
N ALA A 203 11.15 9.15 17.09
CA ALA A 203 11.12 9.54 15.68
C ALA A 203 12.28 8.90 14.89
N ASP A 204 13.49 8.88 15.48
CA ASP A 204 14.67 8.25 14.87
C ASP A 204 14.48 6.73 14.70
N LEU A 205 13.93 6.06 15.73
CA LEU A 205 13.58 4.63 15.65
C LEU A 205 12.54 4.34 14.55
N LEU A 206 11.50 5.19 14.43
CA LEU A 206 10.48 5.02 13.39
C LEU A 206 11.06 5.20 11.99
N ALA A 207 11.96 6.17 11.81
CA ALA A 207 12.68 6.37 10.56
C ALA A 207 13.57 5.16 10.23
N GLY A 208 14.34 4.67 11.19
CA GLY A 208 15.21 3.50 11.04
C GLY A 208 14.44 2.24 10.65
N VAL A 209 13.25 2.00 11.22
CA VAL A 209 12.39 0.85 10.85
C VAL A 209 12.01 0.89 9.36
N PHE A 210 11.71 2.06 8.81
CA PHE A 210 11.33 2.20 7.41
C PHE A 210 12.51 1.94 6.46
N GLU A 211 13.70 2.44 6.80
CA GLU A 211 14.90 2.21 5.99
C GLU A 211 15.39 0.76 6.09
N PHE A 212 15.30 0.16 7.28
CA PHE A 212 15.76 -1.20 7.55
C PHE A 212 15.06 -2.26 6.70
N GLY A 213 13.75 -2.11 6.45
CA GLY A 213 12.96 -3.05 5.65
C GLY A 213 13.40 -3.14 4.18
N ASN A 214 13.97 -2.07 3.64
CA ASN A 214 14.36 -1.98 2.23
C ASN A 214 15.86 -2.14 1.98
N ARG A 215 16.69 -2.21 3.04
CA ARG A 215 18.14 -2.33 2.90
C ARG A 215 18.61 -3.78 2.81
N GLN A 216 19.72 -3.93 2.11
CA GLN A 216 20.42 -5.19 1.92
C GLN A 216 21.72 -5.21 2.71
N VAL A 217 22.16 -6.40 3.09
CA VAL A 217 23.38 -6.65 3.87
C VAL A 217 24.61 -6.00 3.22
N GLY A 218 24.72 -6.03 1.89
CA GLY A 218 25.83 -5.43 1.16
C GLY A 218 26.01 -3.93 1.40
N SER A 219 24.96 -3.21 1.81
CA SER A 219 25.00 -1.77 2.10
C SER A 219 25.49 -1.41 3.50
N VAL A 220 25.58 -2.39 4.41
CA VAL A 220 25.94 -2.19 5.84
C VAL A 220 27.21 -2.97 6.20
N MET A 221 27.55 -4.02 5.44
CA MET A 221 28.68 -4.88 5.75
C MET A 221 30.02 -4.12 5.82
N VAL A 222 30.90 -4.58 6.70
CA VAL A 222 32.32 -4.18 6.68
C VAL A 222 32.97 -4.82 5.44
N PRO A 223 33.48 -4.03 4.49
CA PRO A 223 34.04 -4.56 3.25
C PRO A 223 35.27 -5.43 3.51
N ARG A 224 35.50 -6.44 2.66
CA ARG A 224 36.65 -7.38 2.75
C ARG A 224 37.98 -6.71 3.06
N ALA A 225 38.25 -5.55 2.45
CA ALA A 225 39.52 -4.83 2.60
C ALA A 225 39.76 -4.25 4.01
N GLN A 226 38.70 -4.10 4.81
CA GLN A 226 38.74 -3.52 6.15
C GLN A 226 38.62 -4.60 7.25
N ILE A 227 38.58 -5.88 6.89
CA ILE A 227 38.45 -6.97 7.86
C ILE A 227 39.77 -7.17 8.59
N ALA A 228 39.81 -6.82 9.88
CA ALA A 228 40.82 -7.30 10.80
C ALA A 228 40.51 -8.74 11.22
N ALA A 229 41.49 -9.65 11.12
CA ALA A 229 41.29 -11.07 11.39
C ALA A 229 42.48 -11.69 12.11
N VAL A 230 42.23 -12.80 12.81
CA VAL A 230 43.25 -13.54 13.56
C VAL A 230 43.61 -14.82 12.78
N PRO A 231 44.89 -15.04 12.43
CA PRO A 231 45.33 -16.27 11.75
C PRO A 231 45.09 -17.54 12.57
N PHE A 232 44.89 -18.68 11.90
CA PHE A 232 44.84 -19.97 12.57
C PHE A 232 46.17 -20.24 13.29
N GLY A 233 46.11 -20.58 14.59
CA GLY A 233 47.29 -20.88 15.38
C GLY A 233 48.04 -19.67 15.95
N ALA A 234 47.52 -18.45 15.75
CA ALA A 234 47.98 -17.26 16.49
C ALA A 234 47.89 -17.50 18.00
N THR A 235 48.81 -16.88 18.75
CA THR A 235 48.79 -16.95 20.21
C THR A 235 47.72 -16.03 20.79
N VAL A 236 47.39 -16.21 22.07
CA VAL A 236 46.48 -15.30 22.79
C VAL A 236 47.02 -13.86 22.74
N ALA A 237 48.32 -13.68 22.95
CA ALA A 237 48.97 -12.37 22.88
C ALA A 237 48.86 -11.71 21.49
N ASP A 238 48.98 -12.48 20.41
CA ASP A 238 48.81 -11.95 19.05
C ASP A 238 47.37 -11.46 18.82
N ALA A 239 46.38 -12.24 19.26
CA ALA A 239 44.98 -11.86 19.14
C ALA A 239 44.62 -10.63 19.99
N GLU A 240 45.16 -10.53 21.21
CA GLU A 240 45.03 -9.34 22.05
C GLU A 240 45.66 -8.11 21.40
N ALA A 241 46.86 -8.26 20.82
CA ALA A 241 47.54 -7.16 20.13
C ALA A 241 46.72 -6.66 18.93
N ILE A 242 46.18 -7.57 18.11
CA ILE A 242 45.29 -7.21 16.99
C ILE A 242 44.05 -6.49 17.50
N ALA A 243 43.44 -6.99 18.58
CA ALA A 243 42.22 -6.39 19.11
C ALA A 243 42.44 -4.98 19.69
N VAL A 244 43.59 -4.73 20.33
CA VAL A 244 43.96 -3.42 20.85
C VAL A 244 44.28 -2.44 19.72
N ASP A 245 45.01 -2.89 18.71
CA ASP A 245 45.41 -2.06 17.56
C ASP A 245 44.20 -1.65 16.71
N GLN A 246 43.27 -2.58 16.49
CA GLN A 246 42.12 -2.39 15.61
C GLN A 246 40.84 -1.93 16.36
N GLY A 247 40.82 -2.03 17.69
CA GLY A 247 39.69 -1.59 18.52
C GLY A 247 38.41 -2.44 18.38
N HIS A 248 38.48 -3.63 17.78
CA HIS A 248 37.30 -4.45 17.52
C HIS A 248 36.98 -5.46 18.64
N SER A 249 35.69 -5.60 18.96
CA SER A 249 35.19 -6.53 19.99
C SER A 249 35.00 -7.98 19.49
N ARG A 250 34.97 -8.18 18.17
CA ARG A 250 34.81 -9.47 17.51
C ARG A 250 35.82 -9.56 16.37
N LEU A 251 36.61 -10.63 16.35
CA LEU A 251 37.62 -10.88 15.33
C LEU A 251 37.35 -12.22 14.63
N PRO A 252 37.16 -12.26 13.30
CA PRO A 252 37.10 -13.51 12.56
C PRO A 252 38.42 -14.26 12.67
N VAL A 253 38.34 -15.60 12.70
CA VAL A 253 39.49 -16.50 12.73
C VAL A 253 39.65 -17.12 11.36
N LEU A 254 40.81 -16.89 10.74
CA LEU A 254 41.15 -17.44 9.43
C LEU A 254 41.60 -18.89 9.57
N GLY A 255 41.29 -19.72 8.58
CA GLY A 255 41.91 -21.02 8.31
C GLY A 255 43.04 -20.89 7.29
N ASP A 256 43.33 -21.97 6.58
CA ASP A 256 44.45 -22.05 5.64
C ASP A 256 44.18 -21.28 4.33
N GLY A 257 42.90 -21.09 3.98
CA GLY A 257 42.45 -20.33 2.80
C GLY A 257 42.40 -18.81 2.99
N GLY A 258 42.84 -18.28 4.14
CA GLY A 258 42.79 -16.85 4.44
C GLY A 258 41.35 -16.35 4.62
N LEU A 259 41.03 -15.18 4.05
CA LEU A 259 39.70 -14.57 4.20
C LEU A 259 38.56 -15.38 3.53
N ASP A 260 38.88 -16.27 2.60
CA ASP A 260 37.90 -17.17 1.98
C ASP A 260 37.63 -18.43 2.80
N ASP A 261 38.36 -18.60 3.92
CA ASP A 261 38.22 -19.72 4.85
C ASP A 261 38.14 -19.20 6.28
N ILE A 262 36.99 -18.63 6.66
CA ILE A 262 36.75 -18.17 8.04
C ILE A 262 36.12 -19.30 8.84
N VAL A 263 36.88 -19.84 9.80
CA VAL A 263 36.48 -21.01 10.61
C VAL A 263 35.66 -20.66 11.85
N GLY A 264 35.44 -19.37 12.10
CA GLY A 264 34.66 -18.84 13.21
C GLY A 264 35.03 -17.42 13.57
N PHE A 265 34.59 -16.94 14.74
CA PHE A 265 35.02 -15.67 15.30
C PHE A 265 35.36 -15.79 16.79
N LEU A 266 36.15 -14.85 17.30
CA LEU A 266 36.52 -14.69 18.70
C LEU A 266 35.92 -13.41 19.25
N HIS A 267 35.52 -13.46 20.53
CA HIS A 267 35.23 -12.27 21.29
C HIS A 267 36.48 -11.83 22.04
N THR A 268 36.91 -10.59 21.85
CA THR A 268 38.11 -10.04 22.50
C THR A 268 38.03 -10.15 24.02
N LYS A 269 36.85 -9.89 24.61
CA LYS A 269 36.62 -10.02 26.05
C LYS A 269 36.83 -11.44 26.61
N ASP A 270 36.69 -12.47 25.77
CA ASP A 270 36.89 -13.86 26.22
C ASP A 270 38.38 -14.15 26.43
N LEU A 271 39.28 -13.41 25.76
CA LEU A 271 40.74 -13.49 25.97
C LEU A 271 41.13 -13.02 27.38
N LEU A 272 40.43 -12.00 27.91
CA LEU A 272 40.63 -11.48 29.27
C LEU A 272 40.29 -12.48 30.38
N THR A 273 39.61 -13.58 30.04
CA THR A 273 39.28 -14.65 31.00
C THR A 273 40.37 -15.71 31.12
N LEU A 274 41.42 -15.62 30.31
CA LEU A 274 42.54 -16.56 30.31
C LEU A 274 43.61 -16.13 31.31
N ASP A 275 44.29 -17.11 31.90
CA ASP A 275 45.39 -16.85 32.81
C ASP A 275 46.56 -16.16 32.06
N PRO A 276 47.25 -15.18 32.67
CA PRO A 276 48.36 -14.46 32.02
C PRO A 276 49.48 -15.38 31.52
N GLU A 277 49.69 -16.54 32.16
CA GLU A 277 50.67 -17.54 31.74
C GLU A 277 50.31 -18.23 30.40
N SER A 278 49.04 -18.14 29.98
CA SER A 278 48.55 -18.70 28.72
C SER A 278 48.77 -17.75 27.52
N ALA A 279 49.33 -16.56 27.73
CA ALA A 279 49.50 -15.54 26.69
C ALA A 279 50.29 -16.05 25.47
N SER A 280 51.32 -16.86 25.69
CA SER A 280 52.14 -17.48 24.62
C SER A 280 51.54 -18.77 24.05
N GLY A 281 50.42 -19.24 24.60
CA GLY A 281 49.73 -20.45 24.15
C GLY A 281 48.80 -20.19 22.97
N GLN A 282 48.41 -21.26 22.28
CA GLN A 282 47.39 -21.20 21.24
C GLN A 282 46.01 -20.86 21.82
N ILE A 283 45.21 -20.13 21.04
CA ILE A 283 43.84 -19.77 21.43
C ILE A 283 43.01 -21.05 21.60
N PRO A 284 42.39 -21.28 22.77
CA PRO A 284 41.58 -22.46 23.00
C PRO A 284 40.41 -22.57 22.01
N SER A 285 40.22 -23.74 21.42
CA SER A 285 39.15 -23.99 20.42
C SER A 285 37.74 -23.68 20.95
N ARG A 286 37.51 -23.79 22.27
CA ARG A 286 36.25 -23.45 22.94
C ARG A 286 35.86 -21.97 22.85
N LEU A 287 36.82 -21.08 22.59
CA LEU A 287 36.56 -19.64 22.47
C LEU A 287 36.10 -19.27 21.06
N ARG A 288 36.32 -20.13 20.08
CA ARG A 288 35.89 -19.92 18.69
C ARG A 288 34.41 -20.22 18.56
N ARG A 289 33.65 -19.22 18.15
CA ARG A 289 32.19 -19.28 17.97
C ARG A 289 31.83 -19.42 16.50
N ALA A 290 30.68 -20.05 16.23
CA ALA A 290 30.17 -20.26 14.89
C ALA A 290 29.74 -18.95 14.23
N THR A 291 29.80 -18.91 12.89
CA THR A 291 29.35 -17.79 12.05
C THR A 291 28.14 -18.23 11.21
N LEU A 292 27.42 -17.26 10.65
CA LEU A 292 26.48 -17.47 9.56
C LEU A 292 27.12 -17.07 8.22
N SER A 293 26.63 -17.61 7.12
CA SER A 293 26.99 -17.15 5.77
C SER A 293 25.75 -16.64 5.06
N VAL A 294 25.84 -15.45 4.47
CA VAL A 294 24.74 -14.81 3.74
C VAL A 294 25.22 -14.13 2.46
N LEU A 295 24.32 -13.93 1.51
CA LEU A 295 24.60 -13.19 0.29
C LEU A 295 24.43 -11.67 0.52
N PRO A 296 25.13 -10.80 -0.22
CA PRO A 296 24.99 -9.34 -0.12
C PRO A 296 23.56 -8.85 -0.32
N GLU A 297 22.82 -9.51 -1.20
CA GLU A 297 21.44 -9.21 -1.58
C GLU A 297 20.41 -9.59 -0.50
N THR A 298 20.83 -10.29 0.56
CA THR A 298 19.96 -10.66 1.68
C THR A 298 19.44 -9.41 2.36
N THR A 299 18.14 -9.35 2.68
CA THR A 299 17.58 -8.20 3.40
C THR A 299 18.04 -8.20 4.86
N LEU A 300 18.19 -7.00 5.45
CA LEU A 300 18.59 -6.87 6.85
C LEU A 300 17.60 -7.58 7.80
N GLU A 301 16.30 -7.52 7.50
CA GLU A 301 15.25 -8.26 8.23
C GLU A 301 15.48 -9.78 8.22
N SER A 302 15.74 -10.35 7.05
CA SER A 302 15.97 -11.80 6.92
C SER A 302 17.21 -12.24 7.67
N LEU A 303 18.27 -11.44 7.64
CA LEU A 303 19.49 -11.69 8.39
C LEU A 303 19.23 -11.60 9.90
N LEU A 304 18.55 -10.56 10.38
CA LEU A 304 18.21 -10.39 11.80
C LEU A 304 17.40 -11.58 12.33
N LEU A 305 16.40 -12.03 11.58
CA LEU A 305 15.62 -13.23 11.93
C LEU A 305 16.50 -14.48 11.98
N SER A 306 17.43 -14.63 11.04
CA SER A 306 18.38 -15.75 11.01
C SER A 306 19.32 -15.73 12.23
N MET A 307 19.90 -14.57 12.54
CA MET A 307 20.74 -14.36 13.73
C MET A 307 19.99 -14.67 15.03
N ARG A 308 18.73 -14.24 15.14
CA ARG A 308 17.88 -14.54 16.30
C ARG A 308 17.57 -16.03 16.44
N ARG A 309 17.31 -16.72 15.32
CA ARG A 309 16.97 -18.15 15.32
C ARG A 309 18.17 -19.02 15.68
N THR A 310 19.36 -18.66 15.23
CA THR A 310 20.60 -19.43 15.49
C THR A 310 21.35 -18.96 16.73
N GLN A 311 20.96 -17.81 17.31
CA GLN A 311 21.68 -17.12 18.38
C GLN A 311 23.14 -16.78 17.99
N THR A 312 23.38 -16.55 16.71
CA THR A 312 24.68 -16.17 16.16
C THR A 312 24.66 -14.71 15.76
N HIS A 313 25.53 -13.88 16.35
CA HIS A 313 25.53 -12.41 16.17
C HIS A 313 26.61 -11.93 15.18
N PHE A 314 27.14 -12.83 14.36
CA PHE A 314 28.21 -12.55 13.40
C PHE A 314 27.97 -13.35 12.13
N ALA A 315 27.94 -12.67 10.99
CA ALA A 315 27.75 -13.28 9.69
C ALA A 315 28.87 -12.86 8.73
N ILE A 316 29.27 -13.82 7.90
CA ILE A 316 30.18 -13.64 6.78
C ILE A 316 29.31 -13.39 5.55
N VAL A 317 29.64 -12.34 4.81
CA VAL A 317 28.98 -12.04 3.55
C VAL A 317 29.81 -12.64 2.43
N VAL A 318 29.21 -13.54 1.65
CA VAL A 318 29.87 -14.28 0.57
C VAL A 318 29.21 -13.97 -0.77
N ASP A 319 29.99 -13.91 -1.85
CA ASP A 319 29.46 -13.85 -3.22
C ASP A 319 28.98 -15.22 -3.72
N ASP A 320 28.50 -15.26 -4.97
CA ASP A 320 28.02 -16.47 -5.64
C ASP A 320 29.13 -17.53 -5.82
N ASP A 321 30.40 -17.12 -5.80
CA ASP A 321 31.58 -17.99 -5.89
C ASP A 321 32.07 -18.45 -4.50
N LEU A 322 31.29 -18.18 -3.43
CA LEU A 322 31.61 -18.45 -2.03
C LEU A 322 32.85 -17.72 -1.52
N LYS A 323 33.22 -16.60 -2.13
CA LYS A 323 34.31 -15.75 -1.64
C LYS A 323 33.78 -14.72 -0.66
N THR A 324 34.53 -14.46 0.40
CA THR A 324 34.14 -13.49 1.42
C THR A 324 34.23 -12.08 0.86
N VAL A 325 33.11 -11.37 0.74
CA VAL A 325 33.08 -9.97 0.30
C VAL A 325 32.96 -8.98 1.47
N GLY A 326 32.55 -9.47 2.64
CA GLY A 326 32.47 -8.67 3.86
C GLY A 326 32.07 -9.47 5.09
N ILE A 327 31.90 -8.78 6.21
CA ILE A 327 31.31 -9.30 7.45
C ILE A 327 30.24 -8.34 7.97
N VAL A 328 29.30 -8.85 8.75
CA VAL A 328 28.27 -8.04 9.40
C VAL A 328 27.92 -8.65 10.76
N THR A 329 27.73 -7.80 11.74
CA THR A 329 27.39 -8.17 13.11
C THR A 329 25.95 -7.77 13.45
N LEU A 330 25.42 -8.33 14.54
CA LEU A 330 24.12 -7.90 15.05
C LEU A 330 24.15 -6.42 15.46
N ASP A 331 25.28 -5.94 15.97
CA ASP A 331 25.41 -4.56 16.45
C ASP A 331 25.28 -3.60 15.25
N ASP A 332 25.89 -3.93 14.11
CA ASP A 332 25.76 -3.16 12.85
C ASP A 332 24.29 -3.11 12.37
N LEU A 333 23.53 -4.20 12.52
CA LEU A 333 22.11 -4.21 12.18
C LEU A 333 21.26 -3.36 13.13
N LEU A 334 21.62 -3.32 14.41
CA LEU A 334 20.90 -2.54 15.41
C LEU A 334 21.20 -1.04 15.27
N GLU A 335 22.41 -0.69 14.89
CA GLU A 335 22.80 0.69 14.57
C GLU A 335 21.94 1.25 13.43
N GLU A 336 21.64 0.45 12.42
CA GLU A 336 20.74 0.86 11.33
C GLU A 336 19.28 1.03 11.74
N LEU A 337 18.86 0.44 12.87
CA LEU A 337 17.50 0.62 13.41
C LEU A 337 17.39 1.82 14.34
N VAL A 338 18.43 2.11 15.10
CA VAL A 338 18.40 3.09 16.20
C VAL A 338 19.08 4.40 15.80
N GLY A 339 19.90 4.39 14.75
CA GLY A 339 20.84 5.47 14.44
C GLY A 339 22.06 5.45 15.37
N GLU A 340 23.06 6.30 15.10
CA GLU A 340 24.19 6.48 16.01
C GLU A 340 23.68 6.91 17.38
N ILE A 341 23.88 6.08 18.41
CA ILE A 341 23.65 6.48 19.80
C ILE A 341 24.76 7.46 20.14
N THR A 342 24.51 8.75 19.88
CA THR A 342 25.34 9.79 20.47
C THR A 342 25.03 9.76 21.97
N ASP A 343 25.97 9.24 22.77
CA ASP A 343 25.97 9.43 24.21
C ASP A 343 25.90 10.94 24.46
N ASN A 344 24.71 11.45 24.76
CA ASN A 344 24.59 12.80 25.28
C ASN A 344 25.39 12.83 26.58
N PRO A 345 26.35 13.76 26.73
CA PRO A 345 27.06 13.87 27.99
C PRO A 345 26.03 14.11 29.08
N VAL A 346 26.06 13.25 30.09
CA VAL A 346 25.29 13.43 31.32
C VAL A 346 25.87 14.69 31.99
N ASP A 347 25.12 15.80 31.92
CA ASP A 347 25.39 17.01 32.69
C ASP A 347 25.16 16.79 34.20
#